data_AF-A0A0U2XT09-F1
#
_entry.id   AF-A0A0U2XT09-F1
#
_cell.length_a   1.000
_cell.length_b   1.000
_cell.length_c   1.000
_cell.angle_alpha   90.00
_cell.angle_beta   90.00
_cell.angle_gamma   90.00
#
_symmetry.space_group_name_H-M   'P 1'
#
loop_
_entity.id
_entity.type
_entity.pdbx_description
1 polymer ?
#
loop_
_entity_poly.entity_id
_entity_poly.type
_entity_poly.pdbx_seq_one_letter_code
_entity_poly.pdbx_strand_id
1 'polypeptide(L)'
;MTYFFLILMVFFIIVANIIGFKGYKKKKNLYSVAFTILLLAILFGTIGGVLGLFLIRDAFAIFYGMQVGYYLLINSFIVFLIAILATLIQNYNSKKI
;
A
#
# COMPACT_ATOMS: atom_id res chain seq x y z
N MET A 1 -10.20 21.85 -4.69
CA MET A 1 -10.38 20.69 -3.79
C MET A 1 -10.03 19.38 -4.46
N THR A 2 -10.54 19.08 -5.66
CA THR A 2 -10.27 17.79 -6.35
C THR A 2 -8.77 17.49 -6.54
N TYR A 3 -7.98 18.47 -7.02
CA TYR A 3 -6.54 18.30 -7.18
C TYR A 3 -5.80 18.06 -5.86
N PHE A 4 -6.23 18.69 -4.76
CA PHE A 4 -5.62 18.50 -3.45
C PHE A 4 -5.77 17.06 -2.96
N PHE A 5 -6.97 16.50 -3.01
CA PHE A 5 -7.22 15.12 -2.60
C PHE A 5 -6.53 14.11 -3.52
N LEU A 6 -6.45 14.39 -4.82
CA LEU A 6 -5.72 13.54 -5.77
C LEU A 6 -4.21 13.53 -5.45
N ILE A 7 -3.62 14.70 -5.20
CA ILE A 7 -2.21 14.84 -4.79
C ILE A 7 -1.97 14.13 -3.45
N LEU A 8 -2.87 14.27 -2.49
CA LEU A 8 -2.77 13.63 -1.18
C LEU A 8 -2.84 12.09 -1.28
N MET A 9 -3.67 11.56 -2.18
CA MET A 9 -3.75 10.12 -2.45
C MET A 9 -2.43 9.60 -3.03
N VAL A 10 -1.89 10.28 -4.05
CA VAL A 10 -0.59 9.92 -4.64
C VAL A 10 0.52 9.99 -3.59
N PHE A 11 0.50 11.01 -2.73
CA PHE A 11 1.43 11.15 -1.62
C PHE A 11 1.37 9.95 -0.66
N PHE A 12 0.18 9.52 -0.22
CA PHE A 12 0.04 8.33 0.64
C PHE A 12 0.57 7.05 -0.02
N ILE A 13 0.34 6.88 -1.31
CA ILE A 13 0.85 5.74 -2.07
C ILE A 13 2.38 5.74 -2.12
N ILE A 14 2.99 6.89 -2.41
CA ILE A 14 4.45 7.05 -2.43
C ILE A 14 5.05 6.74 -1.06
N VAL A 15 4.50 7.33 0.00
CA VAL A 15 4.98 7.12 1.38
C VAL A 15 4.86 5.64 1.77
N ALA A 16 3.74 4.99 1.46
CA ALA A 16 3.56 3.58 1.78
C ALA A 16 4.60 2.69 1.09
N ASN A 17 4.91 2.96 -0.18
CA ASN A 17 5.94 2.24 -0.92
C ASN A 17 7.35 2.51 -0.36
N ILE A 18 7.68 3.75 0.03
CA ILE A 18 8.96 4.06 0.67
C ILE A 18 9.12 3.29 1.98
N ILE A 19 8.08 3.23 2.81
CA ILE A 19 8.08 2.47 4.07
C ILE A 19 8.23 0.96 3.78
N GLY A 20 7.49 0.44 2.80
CA GLY A 20 7.62 -0.94 2.34
C GLY A 20 9.04 -1.27 1.89
N PHE A 21 9.66 -0.39 1.09
CA PHE A 21 11.04 -0.55 0.62
C PHE A 21 12.07 -0.49 1.76
N LYS A 22 11.87 0.37 2.75
CA LYS A 22 12.69 0.38 3.97
C LYS A 22 12.58 -0.94 4.73
N GLY A 23 11.37 -1.51 4.81
CA GLY A 23 11.12 -2.84 5.36
C GLY A 23 11.86 -3.94 4.59
N TYR A 24 11.88 -3.86 3.25
CA TYR A 24 12.63 -4.77 2.39
C TYR A 24 14.11 -4.76 2.70
N LYS A 25 14.75 -3.57 2.77
CA LYS A 25 16.19 -3.46 3.05
C LYS A 25 16.60 -4.15 4.35
N LYS A 26 15.73 -4.14 5.37
CA LYS A 26 16.02 -4.75 6.68
C LYS A 26 15.89 -6.28 6.67
N LYS A 27 14.85 -6.82 6.02
CA LYS A 27 14.52 -8.27 6.10
C LYS A 27 14.86 -9.06 4.83
N LYS A 28 15.13 -8.38 3.71
CA LYS A 28 15.28 -8.94 2.35
C LYS A 28 14.16 -9.90 1.95
N ASN A 29 12.95 -9.64 2.44
CA ASN A 29 11.79 -10.52 2.23
C ASN A 29 10.61 -9.72 1.67
N LEU A 30 10.21 -10.04 0.44
CA LEU A 30 9.10 -9.40 -0.28
C LEU A 30 7.73 -9.64 0.39
N TYR A 31 7.51 -10.79 1.05
CA TYR A 31 6.28 -11.04 1.80
C TYR A 31 6.10 -10.04 2.93
N SER A 32 7.19 -9.71 3.64
CA SER A 32 7.12 -8.70 4.69
C SER A 32 6.83 -7.30 4.13
N VAL A 33 7.22 -7.01 2.89
CA VAL A 33 6.90 -5.74 2.22
C VAL A 33 5.42 -5.66 1.92
N ALA A 34 4.88 -6.70 1.26
CA ALA A 34 3.45 -6.79 0.94
C ALA A 34 2.59 -6.62 2.20
N PHE A 35 2.95 -7.34 3.27
CA PHE A 35 2.25 -7.24 4.55
C PHE A 35 2.37 -5.85 5.20
N THR A 36 3.53 -5.19 5.09
CA THR A 36 3.68 -3.81 5.59
C THR A 36 2.74 -2.86 4.84
N ILE A 37 2.71 -2.93 3.50
CA ILE A 37 1.82 -2.09 2.69
C ILE A 37 0.35 -2.38 3.00
N LEU A 38 -0.01 -3.63 3.27
CA LEU A 38 -1.36 -4.02 3.69
C LEU A 38 -1.79 -3.31 4.98
N LEU A 39 -0.93 -3.30 6.00
CA LEU A 39 -1.20 -2.59 7.25
C LEU A 39 -1.32 -1.09 7.04
N LEU A 40 -0.48 -0.52 6.18
CA LEU A 40 -0.55 0.89 5.81
C LEU A 40 -1.82 1.23 5.02
N ALA A 41 -2.40 0.30 4.27
CA ALA A 41 -3.67 0.52 3.57
C ALA A 41 -4.81 0.87 4.54
N ILE A 42 -4.89 0.13 5.66
CA ILE A 42 -5.87 0.40 6.72
C ILE A 42 -5.57 1.74 7.40
N LEU A 43 -4.29 1.99 7.71
CA LEU A 43 -3.85 3.16 8.46
C LEU A 43 -4.03 4.46 7.65
N PHE A 44 -3.58 4.49 6.40
CA PHE A 44 -3.73 5.64 5.52
C PHE A 44 -5.15 5.78 4.97
N GLY A 45 -5.89 4.69 4.81
CA GLY A 45 -7.31 4.75 4.48
C GLY A 45 -8.13 5.43 5.59
N THR A 46 -7.88 5.07 6.85
CA THR A 46 -8.56 5.71 7.99
C THR A 46 -8.14 7.17 8.16
N ILE A 47 -6.84 7.50 8.08
CA ILE A 47 -6.35 8.89 8.12
C ILE A 47 -6.96 9.71 6.97
N GLY A 48 -6.96 9.18 5.75
CA GLY A 48 -7.56 9.85 4.60
C GLY A 48 -9.05 10.11 4.79
N GLY A 49 -9.78 9.15 5.37
CA GLY A 49 -11.20 9.28 5.68
C GLY A 49 -11.46 10.39 6.69
N VAL A 50 -10.72 10.40 7.81
CA VAL A 50 -10.82 11.44 8.84
C VAL A 50 -10.49 12.82 8.28
N LEU A 51 -9.42 12.94 7.48
CA LEU A 51 -9.06 14.20 6.83
C LEU A 51 -10.15 14.67 5.86
N GLY A 52 -10.75 13.76 5.09
CA GLY A 52 -11.88 14.05 4.22
C GLY A 52 -13.06 14.62 5.01
N LEU A 53 -13.46 13.95 6.08
CA LEU A 53 -14.55 14.40 6.95
C LEU A 53 -14.29 15.80 7.54
N PHE A 54 -13.07 16.06 8.03
CA PHE A 54 -12.72 17.36 8.62
C PHE A 54 -12.70 18.51 7.60
N LEU A 55 -12.21 18.27 6.39
CA LEU A 55 -12.01 19.31 5.38
C LEU A 55 -13.27 19.60 4.57
N ILE A 56 -14.02 18.56 4.18
CA ILE A 56 -15.24 18.69 3.38
C ILE A 56 -16.45 18.97 4.27
N ARG A 57 -16.43 18.51 5.52
CA ARG A 57 -17.54 18.61 6.49
C ARG A 57 -18.82 17.90 6.01
N ASP A 58 -18.63 16.79 5.29
CA ASP A 58 -19.70 15.94 4.78
C ASP A 58 -19.38 14.47 5.13
N ALA A 59 -20.39 13.71 5.57
CA ALA A 59 -20.26 12.30 5.88
C ALA A 59 -19.80 11.45 4.67
N PHE A 60 -20.16 11.84 3.45
CA PHE A 60 -19.72 11.17 2.23
C PHE A 60 -18.20 11.34 1.97
N ALA A 61 -17.52 12.25 2.66
CA ALA A 61 -16.07 12.39 2.52
C ALA A 61 -15.28 11.16 3.00
N ILE A 62 -15.90 10.26 3.78
CA ILE A 62 -15.27 9.00 4.20
C ILE A 62 -14.92 8.08 3.01
N PHE A 63 -15.63 8.21 1.88
CA PHE A 63 -15.35 7.46 0.66
C PHE A 63 -13.96 7.77 0.06
N TYR A 64 -13.43 8.97 0.29
CA TYR A 64 -12.06 9.30 -0.11
C TYR A 64 -11.04 8.42 0.62
N GLY A 65 -11.18 8.26 1.94
CA GLY A 65 -10.32 7.37 2.74
C GLY A 65 -10.41 5.92 2.29
N MET A 66 -11.62 5.43 2.01
CA MET A 66 -11.81 4.08 1.49
C MET A 66 -11.14 3.89 0.12
N GLN A 67 -11.18 4.88 -0.78
CA GLN A 67 -10.45 4.82 -2.05
C GLN A 67 -8.94 4.75 -1.86
N VAL A 68 -8.37 5.57 -0.97
CA VAL A 68 -6.94 5.51 -0.63
C VAL A 68 -6.56 4.12 -0.13
N GLY A 69 -7.33 3.58 0.82
CA GLY A 69 -7.12 2.23 1.36
C GLY A 69 -7.24 1.16 0.28
N TYR A 70 -8.22 1.26 -0.61
CA TYR A 70 -8.43 0.33 -1.73
C TYR A 70 -7.23 0.28 -2.68
N TYR A 71 -6.70 1.43 -3.10
CA TYR A 71 -5.51 1.47 -3.96
C TYR A 71 -4.27 0.85 -3.29
N LEU A 72 -4.08 1.10 -1.99
CA LEU A 72 -2.99 0.49 -1.23
C LEU A 72 -3.17 -1.01 -1.03
N LEU A 73 -4.40 -1.49 -0.89
CA LEU A 73 -4.75 -2.92 -0.85
C LEU A 73 -4.35 -3.63 -2.15
N ILE A 74 -4.75 -3.06 -3.29
CA ILE A 74 -4.34 -3.57 -4.61
C ILE A 74 -2.82 -3.58 -4.74
N ASN A 75 -2.16 -2.49 -4.33
CA ASN A 75 -0.70 -2.40 -4.38
C ASN A 75 -0.03 -3.51 -3.53
N SER A 76 -0.48 -3.72 -2.30
CA SER A 76 -0.01 -4.82 -1.44
C SER A 76 -0.20 -6.18 -2.10
N PHE A 77 -1.36 -6.42 -2.71
CA PHE A 77 -1.66 -7.67 -3.40
C PHE A 77 -0.73 -7.92 -4.59
N ILE A 78 -0.43 -6.90 -5.40
CA ILE A 78 0.53 -7.00 -6.49
C ILE A 78 1.92 -7.40 -5.96
N VAL A 79 2.40 -6.73 -4.90
CA VAL A 79 3.70 -7.05 -4.29
C VAL A 79 3.72 -8.48 -3.73
N PHE A 80 2.60 -8.95 -3.17
CA PHE A 80 2.46 -10.32 -2.69
C PHE A 80 2.56 -11.34 -3.83
N LEU A 81 1.90 -11.11 -4.96
CA LEU A 81 2.03 -11.97 -6.14
C LEU A 81 3.47 -12.01 -6.67
N ILE A 82 4.16 -10.86 -6.69
CA ILE A 82 5.58 -10.80 -7.05
C ILE A 82 6.43 -11.63 -6.08
N ALA A 83 6.13 -11.59 -4.78
CA ALA A 83 6.84 -12.39 -3.77
C ALA A 83 6.68 -13.90 -4.02
N ILE A 84 5.47 -14.35 -4.39
CA ILE A 84 5.21 -15.75 -4.77
C ILE A 84 6.03 -16.14 -5.99
N LEU A 85 5.97 -15.35 -7.06
CA LEU A 85 6.71 -15.63 -8.30
C LEU A 85 8.21 -15.70 -8.06
N ALA A 86 8.78 -14.75 -7.30
CA ALA A 86 10.20 -14.74 -6.96
C ALA A 86 10.60 -16.01 -6.19
N THR A 87 9.75 -16.47 -5.26
CA THR A 87 9.98 -17.70 -4.49
C THR A 87 9.94 -18.94 -5.39
N LEU A 88 8.98 -19.02 -6.32
CA LEU A 88 8.88 -20.13 -7.27
C LEU A 88 10.10 -20.20 -8.21
N ILE A 89 10.53 -19.06 -8.75
CA ILE A 89 11.71 -18.98 -9.63
C ILE A 89 12.98 -19.39 -8.87
N GLN A 90 13.15 -18.91 -7.63
CA GLN A 90 14.30 -19.28 -6.79
C GLN A 90 14.33 -20.79 -6.52
N ASN A 91 13.19 -21.38 -6.17
CA ASN A 91 13.09 -22.82 -5.93
C ASN A 91 13.36 -23.65 -7.19
N TYR A 92 12.91 -23.18 -8.36
CA TYR A 92 13.18 -23.87 -9.62
C TYR A 92 14.67 -23.86 -9.99
N ASN A 93 15.34 -22.70 -9.88
CA ASN A 93 16.78 -22.60 -10.14
C ASN A 93 17.60 -23.43 -9.14
N SER A 94 17.21 -23.46 -7.86
CA SER A 94 17.92 -24.26 -6.86
C SER A 94 17.79 -25.78 -7.06
N LYS A 95 16.75 -26.25 -7.75
CA LYS A 95 16.57 -27.68 -8.09
C LYS A 95 17.26 -28.12 -9.38
N LYS A 96 17.69 -27.16 -10.20
CA LYS A 96 18.33 -27.41 -11.51
C LYS A 96 19.86 -27.48 -11.42
N ILE A 97 20.42 -27.13 -10.26
CA ILE A 97 21.83 -27.32 -9.84
C ILE A 97 21.89 -28.64 -9.08
#